data_AF-A0A1I6S2S7-F1
#
_entry.id   AF-A0A1I6S2S7-F1
#
_cell.length_a   1.000
_cell.length_b   1.000
_cell.length_c   1.000
_cell.angle_alpha   90.00
_cell.angle_beta   90.00
_cell.angle_gamma   90.00
#
_symmetry.space_group_name_H-M   'P 1'
#
loop_
_entity.id
_entity.type
_entity.pdbx_description
1 polymer ?
#
loop_
_entity_poly.entity_id
_entity_poly.type
_entity_poly.pdbx_seq_one_letter_code
_entity_poly.pdbx_strand_id
1 'polypeptide(L)'
;MRAVLYVLTTLSVIGLAFWAYRENYATQQALSDTDQLRQDIRQAHSRLAVLRAEWAYLNRPERLRDLSELNFDRLGLLPLHPDQFGAIDQVGYPPLPELPLFEITQGVDVSTMEATE
;
A
#
# COMPACT_ATOMS: atom_id res chain seq x y z
N MET A 1 50.43 19.33 -38.08
CA MET A 1 50.33 18.23 -37.08
C MET A 1 50.06 18.75 -35.67
N ARG A 2 51.00 19.42 -34.98
CA ARG A 2 50.85 19.83 -33.57
C ARG A 2 49.67 20.79 -33.31
N ALA A 3 49.45 21.78 -34.18
CA ALA A 3 48.35 22.74 -34.03
C ALA A 3 46.96 22.08 -34.09
N VAL A 4 46.79 21.09 -34.98
CA VAL A 4 45.52 20.32 -35.08
C VAL A 4 45.25 19.57 -33.79
N LEU A 5 46.28 18.93 -33.22
CA LEU A 5 46.15 18.22 -31.94
C LEU A 5 45.75 19.16 -30.82
N TYR A 6 46.36 20.35 -30.71
CA TYR A 6 45.99 21.34 -29.69
C TYR A 6 44.56 21.87 -29.83
N VAL A 7 44.10 22.12 -31.06
CA VAL A 7 42.71 22.54 -31.31
C VAL A 7 41.75 21.43 -30.91
N LEU A 8 42.03 20.19 -31.32
CA LEU A 8 41.17 19.04 -31.04
C LEU A 8 41.08 18.78 -29.54
N THR A 9 42.19 18.79 -28.80
CA THR A 9 42.17 18.63 -27.34
C THR A 9 41.41 19.76 -26.65
N THR A 10 41.55 20.99 -27.12
CA THR A 10 40.81 22.13 -26.54
C THR A 10 39.31 21.97 -26.76
N LEU A 11 38.89 21.58 -27.96
CA LEU A 11 37.48 21.28 -28.26
C LEU A 11 36.95 20.12 -27.44
N SER A 12 37.75 19.07 -27.22
CA SER A 12 37.37 17.95 -26.34
C SER A 12 37.15 18.41 -24.90
N VAL A 13 38.03 19.25 -24.35
CA VAL A 13 37.87 19.79 -22.99
C VAL A 13 36.60 20.65 -22.87
N ILE A 14 36.33 21.51 -23.86
CA ILE A 14 35.10 22.32 -23.90
C ILE A 14 33.86 21.43 -23.97
N GLY A 15 33.89 20.38 -24.80
CA GLY A 15 32.80 19.40 -24.90
C GLY A 15 32.53 18.69 -23.58
N LEU A 16 33.59 18.26 -22.88
CA LEU A 16 33.48 17.63 -21.56
C LEU A 16 32.95 18.59 -20.50
N ALA A 17 33.37 19.85 -20.52
CA ALA A 17 32.86 20.87 -19.60
C ALA A 17 31.36 21.12 -19.80
N PHE A 18 30.91 21.22 -21.05
CA PHE A 18 29.49 21.36 -21.38
C PHE A 18 28.69 20.13 -20.96
N TRP A 19 29.21 18.93 -21.23
CA TRP A 19 28.57 17.67 -20.84
C TRP A 19 28.42 17.56 -19.32
N ALA A 20 29.48 17.84 -18.56
CA ALA A 20 29.46 17.79 -17.10
C ALA A 20 28.47 18.81 -16.50
N TYR A 21 28.39 20.02 -17.07
CA TYR A 21 27.42 21.02 -16.63
C TYR A 21 25.98 20.57 -16.87
N ARG A 22 25.70 20.00 -18.06
CA ARG A 22 24.38 19.45 -18.39
C ARG A 22 24.00 18.30 -17.47
N GLU A 23 24.91 17.37 -17.22
CA GLU A 23 24.68 16.21 -16.36
C GLU A 23 24.38 16.63 -14.92
N ASN A 24 25.08 17.67 -14.43
CA ASN A 24 24.82 18.26 -13.12
C ASN A 24 23.40 18.82 -13.03
N TYR A 25 22.96 19.56 -14.05
CA TYR A 25 21.59 20.08 -14.11
C TYR A 25 20.53 18.97 -14.14
N ALA A 26 20.76 17.92 -14.93
CA ALA A 26 19.85 16.77 -14.99
C ALA A 26 19.73 16.07 -13.63
N THR A 27 20.85 15.93 -12.91
CA THR A 27 20.88 15.37 -11.56
C THR A 27 20.11 16.24 -10.57
N GLN A 28 20.34 17.56 -10.59
CA GLN A 28 19.63 18.51 -9.73
C GLN A 28 18.12 18.50 -9.99
N GLN A 29 17.71 18.39 -11.26
CA GLN A 29 16.31 18.30 -11.62
C GLN A 29 15.65 17.04 -11.06
N ALA A 30 16.28 15.87 -11.26
CA ALA A 30 15.78 14.61 -10.72
C ALA A 30 15.68 14.62 -9.18
N LEU A 31 16.62 15.27 -8.51
CA LEU A 31 16.59 15.46 -7.05
C LEU A 31 15.41 16.35 -6.63
N SER A 32 15.22 17.48 -7.31
CA SER A 32 14.09 18.40 -7.06
C SER A 32 12.74 17.70 -7.24
N ASP A 33 12.57 16.94 -8.32
CA ASP A 33 11.32 16.22 -8.60
C ASP A 33 11.03 15.17 -7.51
N THR A 34 12.09 14.47 -7.05
CA THR A 34 11.98 13.50 -5.96
C THR A 34 11.59 14.16 -4.65
N ASP A 35 12.17 15.32 -4.34
CA ASP A 35 11.86 16.05 -3.11
C ASP A 35 10.43 16.62 -3.13
N GLN A 36 9.96 17.08 -4.29
CA GLN A 36 8.56 17.49 -4.47
C GLN A 36 7.61 16.30 -4.26
N LEU A 37 7.87 15.15 -4.89
CA LEU A 37 7.07 13.95 -4.70
C LEU A 37 7.03 13.50 -3.22
N ARG A 38 8.17 13.56 -2.52
CA ARG A 38 8.23 13.26 -1.08
C ARG A 38 7.41 14.22 -0.24
N GLN A 39 7.34 15.50 -0.61
CA GLN A 39 6.48 16.47 0.07
C GLN A 39 5.00 16.12 -0.14
N ASP A 40 4.61 15.80 -1.37
CA ASP A 40 3.24 15.41 -1.70
C ASP A 40 2.82 14.13 -0.96
N ILE A 41 3.69 13.12 -0.90
CA ILE A 41 3.47 11.88 -0.13
C ILE A 41 3.26 12.19 1.35
N ARG A 42 4.10 13.05 1.95
CA ARG A 42 3.94 13.46 3.36
C ARG A 42 2.62 14.18 3.60
N GLN A 43 2.19 15.04 2.67
CA GLN A 43 0.91 15.73 2.75
C GLN A 43 -0.27 14.76 2.61
N ALA A 44 -0.18 13.75 1.74
CA ALA A 44 -1.21 12.73 1.61
C ALA A 44 -1.32 11.88 2.89
N HIS A 45 -0.19 11.49 3.48
CA HIS A 45 -0.17 10.76 4.74
C HIS A 45 -0.76 11.57 5.91
N SER A 46 -0.49 12.87 5.99
CA SER A 46 -1.08 13.71 7.04
C SER A 46 -2.60 13.81 6.90
N ARG A 47 -3.10 13.96 5.67
CA ARG A 47 -4.56 13.93 5.40
C ARG A 47 -5.17 12.58 5.77
N LEU A 48 -4.52 11.47 5.42
CA LEU A 48 -4.98 10.13 5.81
C LEU A 48 -5.01 9.94 7.33
N ALA A 49 -4.05 10.49 8.07
CA ALA A 49 -4.05 10.41 9.53
C ALA A 49 -5.26 11.13 10.13
N VAL A 50 -5.60 12.32 9.62
CA VAL A 50 -6.79 13.07 10.04
C VAL A 50 -8.07 12.30 9.72
N LEU A 51 -8.22 11.80 8.49
CA LEU A 51 -9.39 11.03 8.07
C LEU A 51 -9.58 9.75 8.90
N ARG A 52 -8.49 9.06 9.26
CA ARG A 52 -8.54 7.90 10.15
C ARG A 52 -8.99 8.29 11.56
N ALA A 53 -8.55 9.44 12.07
CA ALA A 53 -8.97 9.95 13.37
C ALA A 53 -10.46 10.33 13.36
N GLU A 54 -10.94 10.98 12.29
CA GLU A 54 -12.36 11.29 12.11
C GLU A 54 -13.20 10.01 12.00
N TRP A 55 -12.76 9.03 11.22
CA TRP A 55 -13.43 7.75 11.12
C TRP A 55 -13.50 7.05 12.49
N ALA A 56 -12.39 7.03 13.23
CA ALA A 56 -12.36 6.46 14.58
C ALA A 56 -13.32 7.20 15.53
N TYR A 57 -13.41 8.54 15.43
CA TYR A 57 -14.35 9.33 16.21
C TYR A 57 -15.82 9.00 15.86
N LEU A 58 -16.13 8.89 14.56
CA LEU A 58 -17.48 8.62 14.10
C LEU A 58 -17.95 7.20 14.47
N ASN A 59 -17.03 6.22 14.49
CA ASN A 59 -17.30 4.82 14.78
C ASN A 59 -17.12 4.43 16.26
N ARG A 60 -17.03 5.40 17.19
CA ARG A 60 -16.98 5.08 18.62
C ARG A 60 -18.24 4.33 19.05
N PRO A 61 -18.13 3.12 19.65
CA PRO A 61 -19.30 2.32 20.02
C PRO A 61 -20.29 3.06 20.90
N GLU A 62 -19.79 3.86 21.85
CA GLU A 62 -20.62 4.64 22.77
C GLU A 62 -21.46 5.67 22.00
N ARG A 63 -20.83 6.43 21.10
CA ARG A 63 -21.52 7.42 20.25
C ARG A 63 -22.56 6.77 19.34
N LEU A 64 -22.23 5.62 18.76
CA LEU A 64 -23.17 4.88 17.90
C LEU A 64 -24.37 4.39 18.69
N ARG A 65 -24.17 3.92 19.92
CA ARG A 65 -25.25 3.52 20.83
C ARG A 65 -26.14 4.70 21.18
N ASP A 66 -25.57 5.84 21.59
CA ASP A 66 -26.32 7.04 21.91
C ASP A 66 -27.15 7.54 20.71
N LEU A 67 -26.57 7.50 19.50
CA LEU A 67 -27.28 7.86 18.27
C LEU A 67 -28.39 6.88 17.92
N SER A 68 -28.19 5.59 18.17
CA SER A 68 -29.22 4.57 17.94
C SER A 68 -30.41 4.73 18.88
N GLU A 69 -30.15 5.08 20.15
CA GLU A 69 -31.18 5.34 21.15
C GLU A 69 -31.95 6.62 20.83
N LEU A 70 -31.27 7.70 20.44
CA LEU A 70 -31.89 8.95 20.03
C LEU A 70 -32.81 8.79 18.80
N ASN A 71 -32.49 7.84 17.91
CA ASN A 71 -33.24 7.57 16.68
C ASN A 71 -34.06 6.27 16.74
N PHE A 72 -34.39 5.79 17.95
CA PHE A 72 -35.04 4.49 18.15
C PHE A 72 -36.35 4.35 17.38
N ASP A 73 -37.20 5.38 17.37
CA ASP A 73 -38.50 5.36 16.67
C ASP A 73 -38.39 5.00 15.18
N ARG A 74 -37.26 5.36 14.55
CA ARG A 74 -37.01 5.07 13.15
C ARG A 74 -36.22 3.78 12.94
N LEU A 75 -35.25 3.52 13.81
CA LEU A 75 -34.27 2.44 13.62
C LEU A 75 -34.74 1.11 14.23
N GLY A 76 -35.50 1.14 15.33
CA GLY A 76 -35.96 -0.05 16.05
C GLY A 76 -34.83 -0.95 16.56
N LEU A 77 -33.62 -0.40 16.72
CA LEU A 77 -32.44 -1.17 17.09
C LEU A 77 -32.37 -1.37 18.60
N LEU A 78 -32.12 -2.61 19.01
CA LEU A 78 -31.89 -3.00 20.40
C LEU A 78 -30.44 -3.46 20.57
N PRO A 79 -29.86 -3.33 21.79
CA PRO A 79 -28.55 -3.88 22.09
C PRO A 79 -28.50 -5.38 21.78
N LEU A 80 -27.38 -5.81 21.21
CA LEU A 80 -27.18 -7.21 20.88
C LEU A 80 -26.96 -8.02 22.17
N HIS A 81 -27.76 -9.06 22.40
CA HIS A 81 -27.62 -9.95 23.55
C HIS A 81 -26.89 -11.23 23.15
N PRO A 82 -26.06 -11.84 24.03
CA PRO A 82 -25.39 -13.11 23.73
C PRO A 82 -26.32 -14.21 23.23
N ASP A 83 -27.55 -14.25 23.73
CA ASP A 83 -28.55 -15.26 23.35
C ASP A 83 -29.09 -15.09 21.92
N GLN A 84 -28.79 -13.97 21.26
CA GLN A 84 -29.15 -13.72 19.87
C GLN A 84 -28.13 -14.28 18.87
N PHE A 85 -26.96 -14.73 19.33
CA PHE A 85 -26.03 -15.46 18.48
C PHE A 85 -26.52 -16.90 18.32
N GLY A 86 -26.73 -17.34 17.07
CA GLY A 86 -27.05 -18.73 16.76
C GLY A 86 -25.86 -19.66 17.03
N ALA A 87 -26.16 -20.89 17.44
CA ALA A 87 -25.13 -21.93 17.53
C ALA A 87 -24.67 -22.36 16.13
N ILE A 88 -23.44 -22.86 16.01
CA ILE A 88 -22.83 -23.18 14.71
C ILE A 88 -23.66 -24.20 13.91
N ASP A 89 -24.31 -25.13 14.61
CA ASP A 89 -25.22 -26.14 14.05
C ASP A 89 -26.56 -25.57 13.56
N GLN A 90 -26.90 -24.33 13.94
CA GLN A 90 -28.09 -23.59 13.49
C GLN A 90 -27.81 -22.73 12.26
N VAL A 91 -26.55 -22.65 11.81
CA VAL A 91 -26.16 -21.94 10.59
C VAL A 91 -26.28 -22.89 9.41
N GLY A 92 -27.23 -22.62 8.51
CA GLY A 92 -27.34 -23.32 7.24
C GLY A 92 -26.13 -23.01 6.36
N TYR A 93 -25.11 -23.87 6.40
CA TYR A 93 -24.01 -23.79 5.45
C TYR A 93 -24.52 -24.13 4.05
N PRO A 94 -24.09 -23.41 3.00
CA PRO A 94 -24.33 -23.84 1.64
C PRO A 94 -23.76 -25.26 1.47
N PRO A 95 -24.41 -26.13 0.67
CA PRO A 95 -23.86 -27.44 0.38
C PRO A 95 -22.44 -27.25 -0.12
N LEU A 96 -21.50 -28.01 0.47
CA LEU A 96 -20.14 -28.10 -0.04
C LEU A 96 -20.27 -28.36 -1.55
N PRO A 97 -19.61 -27.55 -2.41
CA PRO A 97 -19.55 -27.89 -3.82
C PRO A 97 -19.10 -29.35 -3.91
N GLU A 98 -19.73 -30.14 -4.77
CA GLU A 98 -19.18 -31.43 -5.21
C GLU A 98 -17.89 -31.12 -5.97
N LEU A 99 -16.85 -30.71 -5.25
CA LEU A 99 -15.51 -30.73 -5.77
C LEU A 99 -15.26 -32.20 -6.07
N PRO A 100 -14.89 -32.56 -7.31
CA PRO A 100 -14.39 -33.89 -7.56
C PRO A 100 -13.33 -34.12 -6.50
N LEU A 101 -13.38 -35.27 -5.82
CA LEU A 101 -12.33 -35.69 -4.90
C LEU A 101 -11.06 -35.63 -5.75
N PHE A 102 -10.30 -34.54 -5.63
CA PHE A 102 -9.08 -34.39 -6.38
C PHE A 102 -8.20 -35.49 -5.82
N GLU A 103 -8.11 -36.59 -6.55
CA GLU A 103 -7.09 -37.58 -6.34
C GLU A 103 -5.79 -36.79 -6.52
N ILE A 104 -5.13 -36.47 -5.41
CA ILE A 104 -3.88 -35.70 -5.39
C ILE A 104 -2.84 -36.61 -6.04
N THR A 105 -2.85 -36.64 -7.36
CA THR A 105 -1.98 -37.48 -8.20
C THR A 105 -0.58 -36.90 -8.31
N GLN A 106 -0.43 -35.59 -8.01
CA GLN A 106 0.85 -34.88 -7.99
C GLN A 106 1.02 -34.07 -6.70
N GLY A 107 0.96 -34.75 -5.55
CA GLY A 107 1.38 -34.15 -4.29
C GLY A 107 2.89 -33.90 -4.33
N VAL A 108 3.32 -32.65 -4.28
CA VAL A 108 4.72 -32.30 -4.01
C VAL A 108 4.89 -32.32 -2.50
N ASP A 109 5.60 -33.32 -1.99
CA ASP A 109 6.00 -33.39 -0.58
C ASP A 109 7.09 -32.35 -0.33
N VAL A 110 6.74 -31.30 0.40
CA VAL A 110 7.67 -30.28 0.91
C VAL A 110 8.09 -30.63 2.34
N SER A 111 8.43 -31.90 2.58
CA SER A 111 9.20 -32.29 3.76
C SER A 111 10.67 -31.98 3.50
N THR A 112 11.09 -30.84 4.05
CA THR A 112 12.48 -30.50 4.40
C THR A 112 13.54 -30.77 3.31
N MET A 113 13.84 -29.73 2.51
CA MET A 113 15.22 -29.54 2.06
C MET A 113 16.09 -29.40 3.32
N GLU A 114 16.64 -30.52 3.82
CA GLU A 114 17.86 -30.48 4.62
C GLU A 114 18.93 -29.82 3.74
N ALA A 115 19.25 -28.58 4.09
CA ALA A 115 20.44 -27.90 3.60
C ALA A 115 21.64 -28.73 4.04
N THR A 116 22.22 -29.48 3.11
CA THR A 116 23.54 -30.09 3.27
C THR A 116 24.58 -29.11 2.73
N GLU A 117 25.58 -28.84 3.57
CA GLU A 117 26.76 -27.99 3.33
C GLU A 117 27.46 -28.23 1.99
#